data_AF-A0AAP5LPG9-F1
#
_entry.id   AF-A0AAP5LPG9-F1
#
_cell.length_a   1.000
_cell.length_b   1.000
_cell.length_c   1.000
_cell.angle_alpha   90.00
_cell.angle_beta   90.00
_cell.angle_gamma   90.00
#
_symmetry.space_group_name_H-M   'P 1'
#
loop_
_entity.id
_entity.type
_entity.pdbx_description
1 polymer ?
#
loop_
_entity_poly.entity_id
_entity_poly.type
_entity_poly.pdbx_seq_one_letter_code
_entity_poly.pdbx_strand_id
1 'polypeptide(L)' 'MTNQESPQRERERLAREELKNNPTGTMKDAYDRATIGNLGELVSTLGWKGIGIIILIILVGVAVKSIFF' A
#
# COMPACT_ATOMS: atom_id res chain seq x y z
N MET A 1 23.49 33.32 -31.07
CA MET A 1 23.59 32.86 -29.66
C MET A 1 22.36 32.01 -29.39
N THR A 2 22.47 30.69 -29.58
CA THR A 2 21.38 29.75 -29.30
C THR A 2 21.72 29.00 -28.04
N ASN A 3 20.95 29.30 -26.99
CA ASN A 3 21.03 28.69 -25.68
C ASN A 3 20.49 27.25 -25.78
N GLN A 4 21.27 26.36 -26.37
CA GLN A 4 20.93 24.95 -26.43
C GLN A 4 21.23 24.35 -25.07
N GLU A 5 20.25 24.44 -24.17
CA GLU A 5 20.24 23.61 -22.97
C GLU A 5 20.45 22.17 -23.43
N SER A 6 21.49 21.53 -22.88
CA SER A 6 21.87 20.18 -23.28
C SER A 6 20.65 19.26 -23.27
N PRO A 7 20.42 18.43 -24.31
CA PRO A 7 19.22 17.59 -24.42
C PRO A 7 19.02 16.63 -23.23
N GLN A 8 20.05 16.42 -22.42
CA GLN A 8 19.99 15.67 -21.17
C GLN A 8 19.21 16.42 -20.07
N ARG A 9 19.41 17.74 -19.94
CA ARG A 9 18.71 18.57 -18.95
C ARG A 9 17.23 18.71 -19.25
N GLU A 10 16.87 18.78 -20.53
CA GLU A 10 15.47 18.87 -20.94
C GLU A 10 14.72 17.57 -20.62
N ARG A 11 15.38 16.41 -20.80
CA ARG A 11 14.83 15.10 -20.41
C ARG A 11 14.69 14.95 -18.89
N GLU A 12 15.66 15.42 -18.11
CA GLU A 12 15.57 15.40 -16.64
C GLU A 12 14.47 16.33 -16.12
N ARG A 13 14.26 17.48 -16.77
CA ARG A 13 13.18 18.40 -16.45
C ARG A 13 11.81 17.76 -16.69
N LEU A 14 11.61 17.15 -17.86
CA LEU A 14 10.37 16.46 -18.21
C LEU A 14 10.07 15.28 -17.27
N ALA A 15 11.08 14.46 -16.94
CA ALA A 15 10.92 13.36 -15.99
C ALA A 15 10.52 13.84 -14.58
N ARG A 16 11.07 14.97 -14.13
CA ARG A 16 10.68 15.62 -12.87
C ARG A 16 9.29 16.24 -12.93
N GLU A 17 8.90 16.79 -14.07
CA GLU A 17 7.56 17.37 -14.29
C GLU A 17 6.48 16.29 -14.25
N GLU A 18 6.71 15.09 -14.77
CA GLU A 18 5.78 13.97 -14.64
C GLU A 18 5.66 13.45 -13.19
N LEU A 19 6.78 13.31 -12.48
CA LEU A 19 6.80 12.95 -11.05
C LEU A 19 6.05 13.99 -10.19
N LYS A 20 6.12 15.26 -10.55
CA LYS A 20 5.44 16.36 -9.84
C LYS A 20 3.97 16.50 -10.23
N ASN A 21 3.61 16.23 -11.48
CA ASN A 21 2.23 16.30 -12.00
C ASN A 21 1.42 15.03 -11.75
N ASN A 22 2.05 13.90 -11.42
CA ASN A 22 1.37 12.67 -11.01
C ASN A 22 1.72 12.22 -9.57
N PRO A 23 1.50 13.07 -8.55
CA PRO A 23 1.75 12.70 -7.15
C PRO A 23 0.86 11.53 -6.71
N THR A 24 -0.32 11.39 -7.32
CA THR A 24 -1.29 10.33 -7.04
C THR A 24 -0.80 8.95 -7.46
N GLY A 25 -0.06 8.84 -8.56
CA GLY A 25 0.51 7.57 -9.04
C GLY A 25 1.57 7.01 -8.10
N THR A 26 2.50 7.85 -7.64
CA THR A 26 3.55 7.45 -6.68
C THR A 26 2.96 7.11 -5.31
N MET A 27 1.92 7.83 -4.88
CA MET A 27 1.21 7.51 -3.63
C MET A 27 0.48 6.18 -3.71
N LYS A 28 -0.19 5.86 -4.82
CA LYS A 28 -0.87 4.57 -5.01
C LYS A 28 0.13 3.42 -5.01
N ASP A 29 1.26 3.56 -5.70
CA ASP A 29 2.32 2.55 -5.70
C ASP A 29 3.00 2.40 -4.32
N ALA A 30 3.21 3.51 -3.61
CA ALA A 30 3.76 3.47 -2.25
C ALA A 30 2.77 2.87 -1.26
N TYR A 31 1.47 3.15 -1.41
CA TYR A 31 0.41 2.59 -0.59
C TYR A 31 0.23 1.10 -0.89
N ASP A 32 0.11 0.68 -2.16
CA ASP A 32 0.04 -0.74 -2.52
C ASP A 32 1.30 -1.46 -2.04
N ARG A 33 2.50 -0.90 -2.20
CA ARG A 33 3.73 -1.52 -1.69
C ARG A 33 3.77 -1.59 -0.15
N ALA A 34 3.30 -0.57 0.57
CA ALA A 34 3.26 -0.57 2.04
C ALA A 34 2.16 -1.49 2.60
N THR A 35 1.02 -1.57 1.91
CA THR A 35 -0.15 -2.37 2.33
C THR A 35 0.07 -3.84 1.97
N ILE A 36 0.58 -4.13 0.77
CA ILE A 36 0.88 -5.49 0.30
C ILE A 36 2.16 -6.01 0.98
N GLY A 37 3.16 -5.15 1.23
CA GLY A 37 4.43 -5.56 1.83
C GLY A 37 4.39 -5.87 3.33
N ASN A 38 3.46 -5.30 4.11
CA ASN A 38 3.41 -5.52 5.56
C ASN A 38 2.17 -6.31 6.02
N LEU A 39 0.99 -6.02 5.46
CA LEU A 39 -0.24 -6.77 5.79
C LEU A 39 -0.37 -8.04 4.95
N GLY A 40 0.04 -7.99 3.68
CA GLY A 40 0.07 -9.16 2.80
C GLY A 40 1.08 -10.22 3.27
N GLU A 41 2.24 -9.78 3.78
CA GLU A 41 3.20 -10.67 4.45
C GLU A 41 2.65 -11.23 5.75
N LEU A 42 1.97 -10.45 6.61
CA LEU A 42 1.33 -10.98 7.82
C LEU A 42 0.20 -11.97 7.52
N VAL A 43 -0.63 -11.69 6.53
CA VAL A 43 -1.71 -12.59 6.07
C VAL A 43 -1.13 -13.85 5.43
N SER A 44 -0.02 -13.74 4.69
CA SER A 44 0.70 -14.89 4.12
C SER A 44 1.46 -15.71 5.17
N THR A 45 2.07 -15.06 6.17
CA THR A 45 2.89 -15.72 7.21
C THR A 45 2.05 -16.32 8.33
N LEU A 46 0.96 -15.68 8.77
CA LEU A 46 -0.03 -16.32 9.66
C LEU A 46 -0.89 -17.34 8.93
N GLY A 47 -0.99 -17.22 7.60
CA GLY A 47 -1.85 -18.02 6.76
C GLY A 47 -3.33 -17.72 7.01
N TRP A 48 -4.14 -17.95 5.99
CA TRP A 48 -5.60 -17.83 6.07
C TRP A 48 -6.20 -18.64 7.24
N LYS A 49 -5.52 -19.72 7.64
CA LYS A 49 -5.89 -20.55 8.79
C LYS A 49 -5.75 -19.81 10.13
N GLY A 50 -4.67 -19.05 10.34
CA GLY A 50 -4.46 -18.27 11.57
C GLY A 50 -5.48 -17.15 11.70
N ILE A 51 -5.72 -16.42 10.62
CA ILE A 51 -6.73 -15.36 10.58
C ILE A 51 -8.14 -15.93 10.79
N GLY A 52 -8.45 -17.08 10.18
CA GLY A 52 -9.73 -17.76 10.39
C GLY A 52 -9.98 -18.16 11.85
N ILE A 53 -8.96 -18.64 12.56
CA ILE A 53 -9.05 -19.00 13.98
C ILE A 53 -9.27 -17.77 14.85
N ILE A 54 -8.54 -16.68 14.62
CA ILE A 54 -8.69 -15.44 15.39
C ILE A 54 -10.11 -14.88 15.23
N ILE A 55 -10.63 -14.84 13.99
CA ILE A 55 -12.00 -14.40 13.70
C ILE A 55 -13.01 -15.30 14.43
N LEU A 56 -12.82 -16.62 14.40
CA LEU A 56 -13.70 -17.58 15.07
C LEU A 56 -13.77 -17.31 16.59
N ILE A 57 -12.64 -17.09 17.24
CA ILE A 57 -12.56 -16.82 18.68
C ILE A 57 -13.32 -15.53 19.03
N ILE A 58 -13.13 -14.47 18.25
CA ILE A 58 -13.85 -13.20 18.44
C ILE A 58 -15.35 -13.40 18.28
N LEU A 59 -15.77 -14.13 17.24
CA LEU A 59 -17.18 -14.41 16.97
C LEU A 59 -17.84 -15.17 18.13
N VAL A 60 -17.17 -16.20 18.65
CA VAL A 60 -17.64 -16.98 19.79
C VAL A 60 -17.69 -16.13 21.06
N GLY A 61 -16.66 -15.34 21.34
CA GLY A 61 -16.64 -14.45 22.50
C GLY A 61 -17.77 -13.42 22.48
N VAL A 62 -18.05 -12.84 21.32
CA VAL A 62 -19.17 -11.90 21.12
C VAL A 62 -20.51 -12.62 21.26
N ALA A 63 -20.66 -13.83 20.70
CA ALA A 63 -21.88 -14.62 20.84
C ALA A 63 -22.16 -14.98 22.30
N VAL A 64 -21.15 -15.44 23.03
CA VAL A 64 -21.26 -15.73 24.48
C VAL A 64 -21.64 -14.46 25.23
N LYS A 65 -20.94 -13.35 25.00
CA LYS A 65 -21.29 -12.08 25.65
C LYS A 65 -22.75 -11.71 25.38
N SER A 66 -23.22 -11.79 24.12
CA SER A 66 -24.58 -11.42 23.74
C SER A 66 -25.67 -12.36 24.30
N ILE A 67 -25.33 -13.59 24.65
CA ILE A 67 -26.28 -14.56 25.22
C ILE A 67 -26.34 -14.41 26.75
N PHE A 68 -25.22 -14.12 27.39
CA PHE A 68 -25.10 -14.03 28.85
C PHE A 68 -25.23 -12.60 29.41
N PHE A 69 -25.17 -11.57 28.57
CA PHE A 69 -25.21 -10.16 28.94
C PHE A 69 -26.04 -9.35 27.93
#